data_AF-C5FRB4-F1
#
_entry.id   AF-C5FRB4-F1
#
_cell.length_a   1.000
_cell.length_b   1.000
_cell.length_c   1.000
_cell.angle_alpha   90.00
_cell.angle_beta   90.00
_cell.angle_gamma   90.00
#
_symmetry.space_group_name_H-M   'P 1'
#
loop_
_entity.id
_entity.type
_entity.pdbx_description
1 polymer ?
#
loop_
_entity_poly.entity_id
_entity_poly.type
_entity_poly.pdbx_seq_one_letter_code
_entity_poly.pdbx_strand_id
1 'polypeptide(L)'
;MPTEAADMTKPTNSTTPLPLDQTEKPPKDVEHESSSHKKSSESETDKQIEDKEEDTDPASKNQDRLQRFKALQARAKTAVKSNLKETAAEAHRLSVDPNALSSISRKHAFASHSLLKADTEAAGEDFERKRAWDWTVEESEKWDRRMDKKQKHRENVAFQDYRQDAHKNYKRQLRRMQPDLEAYENEKAAAVQRAAANGGLEIVEDENGDIVAIDKNGTFYSTADSTDFVENRPERAAIDRLVADMQKAEETRLRKRRERGQGDDEADVTYINDKNKRFNQKLARFYNKYTAEIRDSFERGTMI
;
A
#
# COMPACT_ATOMS: atom_id res chain seq x y z
N MET A 1 61.66 -0.65 -33.90
CA MET A 1 61.05 -0.83 -35.22
C MET A 1 59.55 -0.58 -35.05
N PRO A 2 59.01 0.46 -35.69
CA PRO A 2 57.71 1.07 -35.37
C PRO A 2 56.59 0.57 -36.29
N THR A 3 55.36 0.57 -35.78
CA THR A 3 54.04 0.58 -36.47
C THR A 3 52.99 0.37 -35.38
N GLU A 4 51.86 1.05 -35.25
CA GLU A 4 51.20 2.09 -36.02
C GLU A 4 50.02 2.55 -35.14
N ALA A 5 49.75 3.85 -35.13
CA ALA A 5 48.65 4.45 -34.39
C ALA A 5 47.33 4.16 -35.10
N ALA A 6 46.29 3.77 -34.35
CA ALA A 6 44.91 3.75 -34.84
C ALA A 6 44.08 4.74 -34.01
N ASP A 7 43.91 5.91 -34.63
CA ASP A 7 42.96 6.96 -34.29
C ASP A 7 41.54 6.50 -34.66
N MET A 8 40.58 6.62 -33.74
CA MET A 8 39.16 6.57 -34.06
C MET A 8 38.40 7.61 -33.25
N THR A 9 38.05 8.68 -33.95
CA THR A 9 37.20 9.77 -33.54
C THR A 9 35.69 9.43 -33.67
N LYS A 10 34.92 9.74 -32.60
CA LYS A 10 33.50 10.19 -32.57
C LYS A 10 32.39 9.16 -32.97
N PRO A 11 31.09 9.33 -32.61
CA PRO A 11 30.42 10.52 -32.08
C PRO A 11 29.43 10.33 -30.89
N THR A 12 29.13 11.48 -30.29
CA THR A 12 27.91 11.94 -29.58
C THR A 12 26.71 10.99 -29.46
N ASN A 13 26.31 10.66 -28.23
CA ASN A 13 24.96 10.15 -27.93
C ASN A 13 23.96 11.31 -27.91
N SER A 14 23.12 11.35 -28.94
CA SER A 14 21.87 12.10 -29.00
C SER A 14 20.85 11.48 -28.04
N THR A 15 20.66 12.09 -26.87
CA THR A 15 19.47 11.86 -26.04
C THR A 15 18.33 12.68 -26.65
N THR A 16 17.48 12.02 -27.44
CA THR A 16 16.18 12.56 -27.84
C THR A 16 15.11 11.93 -26.94
N PRO A 17 14.14 12.72 -26.44
CA PRO A 17 13.22 12.32 -25.38
C PRO A 17 11.96 11.66 -25.96
N LEU A 18 11.40 10.71 -25.21
CA LEU A 18 10.10 10.10 -25.47
C LEU A 18 9.06 10.64 -24.47
N PRO A 19 7.77 10.67 -24.83
CA PRO A 19 6.91 11.84 -24.72
C PRO A 19 5.92 11.79 -23.55
N LEU A 20 5.41 12.98 -23.18
CA LEU A 20 4.19 13.17 -22.39
C LEU A 20 2.95 12.75 -23.19
N ASP A 21 2.03 12.03 -22.55
CA ASP A 21 0.58 12.17 -22.73
C ASP A 21 -0.11 11.62 -21.47
N GLN A 22 -0.54 12.48 -20.55
CA GLN A 22 -1.94 12.87 -20.29
C GLN A 22 -2.96 11.72 -20.30
N THR A 23 -3.32 11.24 -19.10
CA THR A 23 -4.69 10.81 -18.81
C THR A 23 -5.05 11.20 -17.39
N GLU A 24 -5.73 12.32 -17.25
CA GLU A 24 -6.52 12.66 -16.06
C GLU A 24 -7.75 11.75 -15.99
N LYS A 25 -8.00 11.15 -14.83
CA LYS A 25 -9.35 10.78 -14.37
C LYS A 25 -9.47 11.02 -12.85
N PRO A 26 -10.67 11.43 -12.38
CA PRO A 26 -10.86 12.12 -11.11
C PRO A 26 -11.07 11.16 -9.92
N PRO A 27 -10.79 11.56 -8.67
CA PRO A 27 -11.25 10.80 -7.52
C PRO A 27 -12.71 11.13 -7.17
N LYS A 28 -13.50 10.05 -7.07
CA LYS A 28 -14.87 10.02 -6.53
C LYS A 28 -14.86 10.24 -5.03
N ASP A 29 -15.88 10.98 -4.59
CA ASP A 29 -16.24 11.30 -3.22
C ASP A 29 -16.48 10.06 -2.34
N VAL A 30 -15.99 10.12 -1.11
CA VAL A 30 -16.43 9.25 -0.01
C VAL A 30 -16.85 10.16 1.14
N GLU A 31 -18.15 10.17 1.39
CA GLU A 31 -18.80 10.80 2.52
C GLU A 31 -18.34 10.14 3.83
N HIS A 32 -18.01 10.97 4.83
CA HIS A 32 -18.17 10.61 6.23
C HIS A 32 -18.69 11.82 7.00
N GLU A 33 -19.95 11.71 7.42
CA GLU A 33 -20.57 12.52 8.45
C GLU A 33 -19.87 12.32 9.80
N SER A 34 -19.54 13.42 10.50
CA SER A 34 -19.96 13.64 11.88
C SER A 34 -19.59 15.06 12.36
N SER A 35 -20.61 15.91 12.41
CA SER A 35 -20.95 16.87 13.47
C SER A 35 -19.83 17.42 14.38
N SER A 36 -19.57 18.73 14.26
CA SER A 36 -19.52 19.61 15.43
C SER A 36 -20.02 21.01 15.03
N HIS A 37 -21.30 21.24 15.31
CA HIS A 37 -22.03 22.46 15.02
C HIS A 37 -21.57 23.59 15.97
N LYS A 38 -20.63 24.44 15.55
CA LYS A 38 -20.35 25.71 16.22
C LYS A 38 -20.94 26.85 15.38
N LYS A 39 -22.16 27.22 15.77
CA LYS A 39 -22.99 28.26 15.20
C LYS A 39 -22.34 29.62 15.48
N SER A 40 -21.50 30.12 14.57
CA SER A 40 -21.16 31.53 14.49
C SER A 40 -21.90 32.12 13.29
N SER A 41 -22.91 32.91 13.62
CA SER A 41 -23.71 33.74 12.74
C SER A 41 -22.82 34.67 11.90
N GLU A 42 -22.65 34.35 10.62
CA GLU A 42 -22.29 35.34 9.62
C GLU A 42 -23.59 35.90 9.04
N SER A 43 -24.02 37.01 9.64
CA SER A 43 -24.91 37.96 9.02
C SER A 43 -24.21 38.51 7.78
N GLU A 44 -24.68 38.08 6.61
CA GLU A 44 -24.57 38.85 5.38
C GLU A 44 -25.08 40.26 5.66
N THR A 45 -24.12 41.17 5.84
CA THR A 45 -24.39 42.60 5.69
C THR A 45 -23.65 43.01 4.44
N ASP A 46 -24.37 42.81 3.33
CA ASP A 46 -24.21 43.59 2.12
C ASP A 46 -24.49 45.06 2.49
N LYS A 47 -23.50 45.71 3.10
CA LYS A 47 -23.51 47.16 3.29
C LYS A 47 -23.16 47.77 1.95
N GLN A 48 -24.22 47.96 1.17
CA GLN A 48 -24.37 49.08 0.25
C GLN A 48 -23.65 50.29 0.84
N ILE A 49 -22.61 50.74 0.15
CA ILE A 49 -22.00 52.05 0.40
C ILE A 49 -23.03 53.06 -0.10
N GLU A 50 -23.99 53.40 0.77
CA GLU A 50 -24.76 54.61 0.63
C GLU A 50 -23.80 55.79 0.79
N ASP A 51 -23.61 56.54 -0.30
CA ASP A 51 -23.00 57.86 -0.29
C ASP A 51 -23.85 58.80 0.58
N LYS A 52 -23.49 58.90 1.86
CA LYS A 52 -23.90 60.04 2.69
C LYS A 52 -22.92 61.18 2.44
N GLU A 53 -23.36 62.13 1.61
CA GLU A 53 -22.75 63.46 1.54
C GLU A 53 -22.96 64.16 2.89
N GLU A 54 -21.91 64.18 3.72
CA GLU A 54 -21.76 65.23 4.72
C GLU A 54 -20.79 66.28 4.18
N ASP A 55 -21.26 67.54 4.19
CA ASP A 55 -20.51 68.73 3.82
C ASP A 55 -19.29 68.90 4.73
N THR A 56 -18.22 68.24 4.34
CA THR A 56 -16.91 68.29 4.98
C THR A 56 -15.95 69.10 4.10
N ASP A 57 -15.16 69.95 4.75
CA ASP A 57 -14.16 70.81 4.11
C ASP A 57 -13.29 70.02 3.10
N PRO A 58 -12.86 70.63 1.98
CA PRO A 58 -12.06 69.94 0.97
C PRO A 58 -10.75 69.35 1.54
N ALA A 59 -10.24 69.92 2.64
CA ALA A 59 -9.07 69.43 3.36
C ALA A 59 -9.32 68.10 4.09
N SER A 60 -10.46 67.89 4.76
CA SER A 60 -10.78 66.64 5.45
C SER A 60 -11.11 65.50 4.47
N LYS A 61 -11.79 65.80 3.36
CA LYS A 61 -11.98 64.84 2.25
C LYS A 61 -10.66 64.34 1.65
N ASN A 62 -9.66 65.22 1.56
CA ASN A 62 -8.31 64.84 1.11
C ASN A 62 -7.57 63.99 2.17
N GLN A 63 -7.76 64.27 3.45
CA GLN A 63 -7.22 63.43 4.53
C GLN A 63 -7.87 62.04 4.55
N ASP A 64 -9.18 61.94 4.35
CA ASP A 64 -9.89 60.67 4.26
C ASP A 64 -9.46 59.84 3.05
N ARG A 65 -9.25 60.49 1.90
CA ARG A 65 -8.66 59.85 0.70
C ARG A 65 -7.26 59.31 0.98
N LEU A 66 -6.41 60.08 1.69
CA LEU A 66 -5.07 59.64 2.09
C LEU A 66 -5.13 58.49 3.10
N GLN A 67 -6.07 58.50 4.05
CA GLN A 67 -6.27 57.40 4.99
C GLN A 67 -6.76 56.13 4.30
N ARG A 68 -7.74 56.24 3.39
CA ARG A 68 -8.21 55.13 2.55
C ARG A 68 -7.08 54.56 1.68
N PHE A 69 -6.23 55.41 1.12
CA PHE A 69 -5.07 54.99 0.35
C PHE A 69 -4.03 54.26 1.23
N LYS A 70 -3.74 54.77 2.43
CA LYS A 70 -2.87 54.09 3.40
C LYS A 70 -3.45 52.73 3.83
N ALA A 71 -4.77 52.64 4.05
CA ALA A 71 -5.45 51.39 4.36
C ALA A 71 -5.37 50.40 3.19
N LEU A 72 -5.55 50.87 1.96
CA LEU A 72 -5.39 50.06 0.74
C LEU A 72 -3.96 49.55 0.60
N GLN A 73 -2.95 50.40 0.83
CA GLN A 73 -1.54 50.00 0.83
C GLN A 73 -1.23 49.00 1.94
N ALA A 74 -1.79 49.16 3.15
CA ALA A 74 -1.64 48.20 4.23
C ALA A 74 -2.25 46.85 3.85
N ARG A 75 -3.45 46.84 3.26
CA ARG A 75 -4.12 45.63 2.76
C ARG A 75 -3.34 44.96 1.63
N ALA A 76 -2.78 45.74 0.70
CA ALA A 76 -1.91 45.21 -0.35
C ALA A 76 -0.65 44.57 0.24
N LYS A 77 -0.03 45.21 1.24
CA LYS A 77 1.15 44.65 1.94
C LYS A 77 0.83 43.38 2.71
N THR A 78 -0.35 43.27 3.35
CA THR A 78 -0.76 42.04 4.04
C THR A 78 -1.06 40.92 3.05
N ALA A 79 -1.74 41.21 1.94
CA ALA A 79 -2.02 40.25 0.88
C ALA A 79 -0.73 39.70 0.23
N VAL A 80 0.25 40.57 -0.07
CA VAL A 80 1.54 40.11 -0.60
C VAL A 80 2.27 39.21 0.39
N LYS A 81 2.22 39.53 1.70
CA LYS A 81 2.82 38.69 2.74
C LYS A 81 2.10 37.36 2.93
N SER A 82 0.77 37.32 2.88
CA SER A 82 0.01 36.06 2.95
C SER A 82 0.31 35.20 1.72
N ASN A 83 0.29 35.77 0.52
CA ASN A 83 0.58 35.05 -0.71
C ASN A 83 2.01 34.50 -0.73
N LEU A 84 3.00 35.27 -0.26
CA LEU A 84 4.38 34.78 -0.13
C LEU A 84 4.50 33.65 0.90
N LYS A 85 3.78 33.76 2.02
CA LYS A 85 3.75 32.71 3.05
C LYS A 85 3.08 31.43 2.55
N GLU A 86 1.99 31.56 1.81
CA GLU A 86 1.24 30.44 1.23
C GLU A 86 2.05 29.75 0.15
N THR A 87 2.64 30.50 -0.79
CA THR A 87 3.54 29.92 -1.81
C THR A 87 4.75 29.23 -1.19
N ALA A 88 5.35 29.79 -0.14
CA ALA A 88 6.43 29.14 0.60
C ALA A 88 5.96 27.87 1.34
N ALA A 89 4.75 27.89 1.92
CA ALA A 89 4.17 26.72 2.59
C ALA A 89 3.79 25.62 1.59
N GLU A 90 3.32 25.94 0.40
CA GLU A 90 3.06 24.99 -0.69
C GLU A 90 4.37 24.39 -1.21
N ALA A 91 5.40 25.20 -1.44
CA ALA A 91 6.73 24.71 -1.79
C ALA A 91 7.29 23.76 -0.70
N HIS A 92 7.07 24.08 0.58
CA HIS A 92 7.43 23.19 1.68
C HIS A 92 6.60 21.90 1.68
N ARG A 93 5.29 21.95 1.44
CA ARG A 93 4.43 20.74 1.34
C ARG A 93 4.86 19.83 0.19
N LEU A 94 5.21 20.40 -0.96
CA LEU A 94 5.67 19.65 -2.13
C LEU A 94 7.08 19.05 -1.95
N SER A 95 7.94 19.71 -1.19
CA SER A 95 9.31 19.23 -0.92
C SER A 95 9.39 18.18 0.19
N VAL A 96 8.34 18.01 0.98
CA VAL A 96 8.34 17.05 2.09
C VAL A 96 7.85 15.69 1.61
N ASP A 97 8.74 14.70 1.69
CA ASP A 97 8.40 13.32 1.36
C ASP A 97 7.36 12.73 2.35
N PRO A 98 6.28 12.10 1.87
CA PRO A 98 5.25 11.51 2.73
C PRO A 98 5.79 10.38 3.63
N ASN A 99 6.77 9.63 3.14
CA ASN A 99 7.44 8.58 3.94
C ASN A 99 8.27 9.16 5.08
N ALA A 100 8.93 10.30 4.86
CA ALA A 100 9.68 11.00 5.89
C ALA A 100 8.74 11.53 6.97
N LEU A 101 7.59 12.11 6.60
CA LEU A 101 6.55 12.54 7.54
C LEU A 101 6.05 11.39 8.42
N SER A 102 5.74 10.24 7.83
CA SER A 102 5.34 9.05 8.60
C SER A 102 6.42 8.57 9.56
N SER A 103 7.70 8.69 9.19
CA SER A 103 8.80 8.35 10.09
C SER A 103 8.92 9.34 11.26
N ILE A 104 8.74 10.63 10.99
CA ILE A 104 8.81 11.70 12.00
C ILE A 104 7.63 11.59 12.95
N SER A 105 6.41 11.37 12.44
CA SER A 105 5.22 11.18 13.28
C SER A 105 5.35 9.96 14.19
N ARG A 106 5.90 8.84 13.68
CA ARG A 106 6.22 7.66 14.51
C ARG A 106 7.25 7.98 15.60
N LYS A 107 8.32 8.71 15.27
CA LYS A 107 9.33 9.14 16.26
C LYS A 107 8.73 10.08 17.30
N HIS A 108 7.89 11.02 16.87
CA HIS A 108 7.18 11.94 17.75
C HIS A 108 6.24 11.18 18.70
N ALA A 109 5.44 10.25 18.18
CA ALA A 109 4.56 9.41 18.99
C ALA A 109 5.34 8.54 20.01
N PHE A 110 6.49 8.00 19.60
CA PHE A 110 7.37 7.27 20.51
C PHE A 110 7.96 8.18 21.60
N ALA A 111 8.42 9.37 21.22
CA ALA A 111 8.96 10.36 22.15
C ALA A 111 7.89 10.83 23.15
N SER A 112 6.69 11.18 22.68
CA SER A 112 5.58 11.59 23.55
C SER A 112 5.15 10.47 24.49
N HIS A 113 5.10 9.23 24.01
CA HIS A 113 4.83 8.06 24.85
C HIS A 113 5.93 7.84 25.90
N SER A 114 7.20 7.99 25.51
CA SER A 114 8.33 7.84 26.44
C SER A 114 8.36 8.94 27.51
N LEU A 115 8.04 10.19 27.14
CA LEU A 115 7.91 11.30 28.07
C LEU A 115 6.76 11.06 29.04
N LEU A 116 5.58 10.71 28.52
CA LEU A 116 4.41 10.44 29.36
C LEU A 116 4.67 9.29 30.34
N LYS A 117 5.34 8.21 29.88
CA LYS A 117 5.78 7.12 30.76
C LYS A 117 6.70 7.63 31.89
N ALA A 118 7.73 8.43 31.55
CA ALA A 118 8.65 8.98 32.54
C ALA A 118 7.95 9.92 33.54
N ASP A 119 7.02 10.75 33.08
CA ASP A 119 6.24 11.65 33.93
C ASP A 119 5.33 10.88 34.89
N THR A 120 4.70 9.79 34.42
CA THR A 120 3.87 8.93 35.28
C THR A 120 4.69 8.15 36.30
N GLU A 121 5.87 7.66 35.92
CA GLU A 121 6.79 6.97 36.84
C GLU A 121 7.36 7.94 37.88
N ALA A 122 7.67 9.19 37.49
CA ALA A 122 8.11 10.24 38.39
C ALA A 122 7.01 10.64 39.40
N ALA A 123 5.73 10.56 39.00
CA ALA A 123 4.59 10.74 39.88
C ALA A 123 4.32 9.54 40.81
N GLY A 124 5.01 8.40 40.60
CA GLY A 124 4.82 7.16 41.36
C GLY A 124 3.61 6.32 40.94
N GLU A 125 3.03 6.57 39.76
CA GLU A 125 1.92 5.80 39.20
C GLU A 125 2.42 4.72 38.22
N ASP A 126 1.74 3.56 38.20
CA ASP A 126 2.00 2.50 37.20
C ASP A 126 1.43 2.90 35.83
N PHE A 127 2.31 3.27 34.88
CA PHE A 127 1.92 3.68 33.52
C PHE A 127 1.05 2.64 32.79
N GLU A 128 1.45 1.38 32.83
CA GLU A 128 0.76 0.30 32.11
C GLU A 128 -0.63 0.03 32.70
N ARG A 129 -0.77 0.20 34.02
CA ARG A 129 -2.06 0.08 34.70
C ARG A 129 -2.99 1.18 34.21
N LYS A 130 -2.57 2.46 34.27
CA LYS A 130 -3.36 3.62 33.81
C LYS A 130 -3.80 3.47 32.36
N ARG A 131 -2.89 3.06 31.48
CA ARG A 131 -3.21 2.78 30.07
C ARG A 131 -4.22 1.65 29.88
N ALA A 132 -4.17 0.60 30.71
CA ALA A 132 -5.10 -0.52 30.62
C ALA A 132 -6.55 -0.11 30.96
N TRP A 133 -6.75 0.97 31.74
CA TRP A 133 -8.09 1.52 31.99
C TRP A 133 -8.70 2.15 30.73
N ASP A 134 -7.87 2.71 29.85
CA ASP A 134 -8.32 3.39 28.63
C ASP A 134 -8.57 2.40 27.47
N TRP A 135 -8.32 1.11 27.64
CA TRP A 135 -8.58 0.12 26.59
C TRP A 135 -10.07 -0.12 26.39
N THR A 136 -10.54 0.26 25.20
CA THR A 136 -11.88 -0.08 24.74
C THR A 136 -11.97 -1.56 24.39
N VAL A 137 -13.18 -2.14 24.55
CA VAL A 137 -13.45 -3.55 24.20
C VAL A 137 -13.09 -3.82 22.74
N GLU A 138 -13.45 -2.92 21.83
CA GLU A 138 -13.16 -3.07 20.39
C GLU A 138 -11.65 -3.07 20.08
N GLU A 139 -10.87 -2.24 20.78
CA GLU A 139 -9.43 -2.19 20.60
C GLU A 139 -8.76 -3.47 21.09
N SER A 140 -9.21 -3.98 22.24
CA SER A 140 -8.77 -5.28 22.77
C SER A 140 -9.08 -6.41 21.80
N GLU A 141 -10.31 -6.49 21.27
CA GLU A 141 -10.67 -7.51 20.27
C GLU A 141 -9.84 -7.41 18.99
N LYS A 142 -9.58 -6.20 18.49
CA LYS A 142 -8.72 -5.99 17.31
C LYS A 142 -7.29 -6.43 17.60
N TRP A 143 -6.78 -6.18 18.81
CA TRP A 143 -5.47 -6.64 19.26
C TRP A 143 -5.41 -8.17 19.33
N ASP A 144 -6.39 -8.81 19.95
CA ASP A 144 -6.48 -10.27 20.07
C ASP A 144 -6.56 -10.94 18.70
N ARG A 145 -7.41 -10.41 17.79
CA ARG A 145 -7.48 -10.88 16.40
C ARG A 145 -6.13 -10.74 15.68
N ARG A 146 -5.34 -9.71 15.99
CA ARG A 146 -4.00 -9.52 15.42
C ARG A 146 -3.00 -10.53 16.00
N MET A 147 -3.05 -10.78 17.30
CA MET A 147 -2.17 -11.73 17.98
C MET A 147 -2.47 -13.17 17.58
N ASP A 148 -3.75 -13.56 17.52
CA ASP A 148 -4.20 -14.86 17.02
C ASP A 148 -3.75 -15.10 15.58
N LYS A 149 -3.91 -14.11 14.69
CA LYS A 149 -3.37 -14.20 13.31
C LYS A 149 -1.86 -14.42 13.30
N LYS A 150 -1.10 -13.69 14.13
CA LYS A 150 0.36 -13.87 14.24
C LYS A 150 0.72 -15.26 14.75
N GLN A 151 0.02 -15.76 15.76
CA GLN A 151 0.23 -17.09 16.30
C GLN A 151 -0.06 -18.17 15.26
N LYS A 152 -1.23 -18.11 14.61
CA LYS A 152 -1.58 -19.00 13.49
C LYS A 152 -0.55 -18.94 12.37
N HIS A 153 0.02 -17.78 12.06
CA HIS A 153 1.08 -17.69 11.07
C HIS A 153 2.38 -18.37 11.51
N ARG A 154 2.76 -18.27 12.79
CA ARG A 154 3.93 -18.96 13.37
C ARG A 154 3.76 -20.48 13.30
N GLU A 155 2.60 -20.98 13.71
CA GLU A 155 2.27 -22.41 13.68
C GLU A 155 2.25 -22.95 12.24
N ASN A 156 1.75 -22.16 11.29
CA ASN A 156 1.71 -22.51 9.86
C ASN A 156 3.05 -22.33 9.10
N VAL A 157 4.18 -22.04 9.79
CA VAL A 157 5.50 -21.99 9.13
C VAL A 157 6.03 -23.39 8.85
N ALA A 158 5.88 -24.32 9.80
CA ALA A 158 6.38 -25.68 9.67
C ALA A 158 5.59 -26.46 8.61
N PHE A 159 6.28 -27.32 7.87
CA PHE A 159 5.63 -28.27 6.97
C PHE A 159 4.91 -29.34 7.79
N GLN A 160 3.62 -29.53 7.52
CA GLN A 160 2.76 -30.53 8.17
C GLN A 160 2.30 -31.57 7.14
N ASP A 161 1.52 -31.13 6.14
CA ASP A 161 0.97 -31.97 5.07
C ASP A 161 1.05 -31.27 3.71
N TYR A 162 1.12 -32.04 2.64
CA TYR A 162 1.12 -31.57 1.25
C TYR A 162 -0.18 -30.86 0.89
N ARG A 163 -1.34 -31.30 1.41
CA ARG A 163 -2.62 -30.64 1.14
C ARG A 163 -2.65 -29.23 1.73
N GLN A 164 -2.16 -29.07 2.96
CA GLN A 164 -2.08 -27.78 3.62
C GLN A 164 -1.09 -26.83 2.93
N ASP A 165 0.07 -27.33 2.48
CA ASP A 165 1.03 -26.52 1.74
C ASP A 165 0.47 -26.09 0.37
N ALA A 166 -0.19 -27.00 -0.36
CA ALA A 166 -0.88 -26.68 -1.61
C ALA A 166 -1.93 -25.57 -1.40
N HIS A 167 -2.77 -25.70 -0.37
CA HIS A 167 -3.76 -24.70 -0.02
C HIS A 167 -3.14 -23.34 0.37
N LYS A 168 -2.03 -23.33 1.11
CA LYS A 168 -1.27 -22.11 1.44
C LYS A 168 -0.69 -21.44 0.19
N ASN A 169 -0.18 -22.24 -0.74
CA ASN A 169 0.35 -21.77 -2.01
C ASN A 169 -0.77 -21.18 -2.89
N TYR A 170 -1.92 -21.85 -2.96
CA TYR A 170 -3.12 -21.38 -3.65
C TYR A 170 -3.63 -20.06 -3.08
N LYS A 171 -3.82 -19.94 -1.76
CA LYS A 171 -4.21 -18.68 -1.11
C LYS A 171 -3.25 -17.53 -1.39
N ARG A 172 -1.95 -17.82 -1.46
CA ARG A 172 -0.93 -16.82 -1.80
C ARG A 172 -1.01 -16.40 -3.26
N GLN A 173 -1.30 -17.32 -4.18
CA GLN A 173 -1.53 -17.02 -5.59
C GLN A 173 -2.79 -16.18 -5.76
N LEU A 174 -3.90 -16.54 -5.13
CA LEU A 174 -5.14 -15.75 -5.13
C LEU A 174 -4.93 -14.31 -4.67
N ARG A 175 -4.15 -14.09 -3.60
CA ARG A 175 -3.86 -12.73 -3.11
C ARG A 175 -2.99 -11.91 -4.08
N ARG A 176 -2.27 -12.56 -4.99
CA ARG A 176 -1.42 -11.90 -5.99
C ARG A 176 -2.12 -11.69 -7.31
N MET A 177 -3.18 -12.45 -7.58
CA MET A 177 -3.98 -12.30 -8.78
C MET A 177 -4.69 -10.95 -8.75
N GLN A 178 -4.58 -10.21 -9.84
CA GLN A 178 -5.31 -8.96 -10.06
C GLN A 178 -6.32 -9.23 -11.18
N PRO A 179 -7.61 -9.40 -10.85
CA PRO A 179 -8.65 -9.60 -11.86
C PRO A 179 -8.85 -8.34 -12.69
N ASP A 180 -9.04 -8.52 -13.99
CA ASP A 180 -9.44 -7.45 -14.91
C ASP A 180 -10.98 -7.37 -14.94
N LEU A 181 -11.53 -6.35 -14.28
CA LEU A 181 -12.98 -6.20 -14.14
C LEU A 181 -13.65 -5.75 -15.44
N GLU A 182 -12.97 -4.96 -16.27
CA GLU A 182 -13.53 -4.45 -17.53
C GLU A 182 -13.67 -5.58 -18.55
N ALA A 183 -12.63 -6.42 -18.68
CA ALA A 183 -12.68 -7.61 -19.53
C ALA A 183 -13.82 -8.55 -19.11
N TYR A 184 -14.00 -8.76 -17.81
CA TYR A 184 -15.08 -9.58 -17.27
C TYR A 184 -16.47 -9.02 -17.58
N GLU A 185 -16.67 -7.71 -17.44
CA GLU A 185 -17.95 -7.05 -17.78
C GLU A 185 -18.27 -7.16 -19.27
N ASN A 186 -17.27 -7.02 -20.13
CA ASN A 186 -17.41 -7.19 -21.59
C ASN A 186 -17.76 -8.63 -21.96
N GLU A 187 -17.09 -9.62 -21.39
CA GLU A 187 -17.39 -11.03 -21.58
C GLU A 187 -18.80 -11.38 -21.09
N LYS A 188 -19.21 -10.83 -19.93
CA LYS A 188 -20.55 -10.96 -19.39
C LYS A 188 -21.61 -10.40 -20.34
N ALA A 189 -21.42 -9.17 -20.81
CA ALA A 189 -22.34 -8.55 -21.74
C ALA A 189 -22.44 -9.34 -23.06
N ALA A 190 -21.32 -9.81 -23.61
CA ALA A 190 -21.30 -10.63 -24.82
C ALA A 190 -21.98 -11.99 -24.63
N ALA A 191 -21.85 -12.61 -23.45
CA ALA A 191 -22.55 -13.86 -23.14
C ALA A 191 -24.06 -13.64 -22.99
N VAL A 192 -24.50 -12.56 -22.33
CA VAL A 192 -25.91 -12.18 -22.25
C VAL A 192 -26.50 -11.89 -23.64
N GLN A 193 -25.76 -11.20 -24.51
CA GLN A 193 -26.18 -10.95 -25.90
C GLN A 193 -26.31 -12.24 -26.71
N ARG A 194 -25.38 -13.19 -26.57
CA ARG A 194 -25.46 -14.51 -27.21
C ARG A 194 -26.66 -15.31 -26.70
N ALA A 195 -26.89 -15.31 -25.40
CA ALA A 195 -28.04 -15.97 -24.80
C ALA A 195 -29.36 -15.34 -25.29
N ALA A 196 -29.42 -14.01 -25.45
CA ALA A 196 -30.58 -13.32 -26.00
C ALA A 196 -30.82 -13.68 -27.47
N ALA A 197 -29.76 -13.74 -28.29
CA ALA A 197 -29.85 -14.14 -29.69
C ALA A 197 -30.29 -15.59 -29.86
N ASN A 198 -29.85 -16.48 -28.96
CA ASN A 198 -30.21 -17.90 -28.97
C ASN A 198 -31.58 -18.17 -28.33
N GLY A 199 -32.29 -17.15 -27.84
CA GLY A 199 -33.57 -17.31 -27.15
C GLY A 199 -33.49 -18.05 -25.81
N GLY A 200 -32.30 -18.07 -25.19
CA GLY A 200 -32.02 -18.76 -23.92
C GLY A 200 -32.32 -17.95 -22.66
N LEU A 201 -32.73 -16.68 -22.81
CA LEU A 201 -33.18 -15.86 -21.69
C LEU A 201 -34.64 -16.21 -21.38
N GLU A 202 -34.85 -16.87 -20.25
CA GLU A 202 -36.18 -17.05 -19.68
C GLU A 202 -36.51 -15.83 -18.84
N ILE A 203 -37.62 -15.17 -19.19
CA ILE A 203 -38.14 -14.06 -18.43
C ILE A 203 -38.96 -14.65 -17.28
N VAL A 204 -38.42 -14.61 -16.06
CA VAL A 204 -39.10 -15.08 -14.86
C VAL A 204 -39.56 -13.86 -14.06
N GLU A 205 -40.84 -13.85 -13.69
CA GLU A 205 -41.39 -12.87 -12.74
C GLU A 205 -41.09 -13.36 -11.32
N ASP A 206 -40.29 -12.61 -10.57
CA ASP A 206 -40.00 -12.91 -9.16
C ASP A 206 -41.26 -12.70 -8.29
N GLU A 207 -41.25 -13.24 -7.06
CA GLU A 207 -42.37 -13.12 -6.09
C GLU A 207 -42.76 -11.66 -5.76
N ASN A 208 -41.89 -10.69 -6.09
CA ASN A 208 -42.12 -9.25 -5.93
C ASN A 208 -42.70 -8.57 -7.18
N GLY A 209 -42.95 -9.30 -8.28
CA GLY A 209 -43.42 -8.77 -9.55
C GLY A 209 -42.33 -8.11 -10.42
N ASP A 210 -41.05 -8.25 -10.04
CA ASP A 210 -39.91 -7.79 -10.82
C ASP A 210 -39.57 -8.83 -11.89
N ILE A 211 -39.36 -8.37 -13.13
CA ILE A 211 -39.05 -9.21 -14.28
C ILE A 211 -37.53 -9.44 -14.34
N VAL A 212 -37.07 -10.66 -14.04
CA VAL A 212 -35.65 -11.04 -14.07
C VAL A 212 -35.38 -11.98 -15.24
N ALA A 213 -34.45 -11.58 -16.12
CA ALA A 213 -33.99 -12.44 -17.21
C ALA A 213 -32.95 -13.45 -16.67
N ILE A 214 -33.37 -14.70 -16.54
CA ILE A 214 -32.52 -15.80 -16.07
C ILE A 214 -32.04 -16.58 -17.30
N ASP A 215 -30.72 -16.76 -17.41
CA ASP A 215 -30.11 -17.59 -18.44
C ASP A 215 -30.22 -19.08 -18.05
N LYS A 216 -31.14 -19.81 -18.70
CA LYS A 216 -31.41 -21.23 -18.39
C LYS A 216 -30.32 -22.17 -18.90
N ASN A 217 -29.64 -21.76 -19.96
CA ASN A 217 -28.61 -22.57 -20.62
C ASN A 217 -27.23 -22.41 -19.96
N GLY A 218 -27.09 -21.43 -19.05
CA GLY A 218 -25.87 -21.21 -18.29
C GLY A 218 -24.71 -20.71 -19.16
N THR A 219 -25.01 -19.96 -20.22
CA THR A 219 -24.04 -19.43 -21.19
C THR A 219 -22.94 -18.58 -20.54
N PHE A 220 -23.30 -17.83 -19.49
CA PHE A 220 -22.31 -17.09 -18.67
C PHE A 220 -22.09 -17.72 -17.30
N TYR A 221 -23.19 -18.01 -16.58
CA TYR A 221 -23.13 -18.71 -15.30
C TYR A 221 -23.31 -20.21 -15.55
N SER A 222 -22.20 -20.89 -15.78
CA SER A 222 -22.19 -22.32 -16.13
C SER A 222 -22.90 -23.18 -15.08
N THR A 223 -23.87 -23.96 -15.51
CA THR A 223 -24.48 -25.04 -14.71
C THR A 223 -23.72 -26.35 -14.93
N ALA A 224 -23.95 -27.36 -14.07
CA ALA A 224 -23.25 -28.64 -14.16
C ALA A 224 -23.38 -29.34 -15.53
N ASP A 225 -24.45 -29.04 -16.26
CA ASP A 225 -24.77 -29.62 -17.57
C ASP A 225 -24.34 -28.73 -18.76
N SER A 226 -23.80 -27.54 -18.50
CA SER A 226 -23.34 -26.62 -19.56
C SER A 226 -21.99 -27.08 -20.16
N THR A 227 -21.85 -26.98 -21.48
CA THR A 227 -20.66 -27.45 -22.23
C THR A 227 -19.86 -26.33 -22.89
N ASP A 228 -20.29 -25.07 -22.75
CA ASP A 228 -19.71 -23.89 -23.40
C ASP A 228 -18.24 -23.64 -23.04
N PHE A 229 -17.75 -24.20 -21.92
CA PHE A 229 -16.33 -24.11 -21.54
C PHE A 229 -15.38 -24.77 -22.55
N VAL A 230 -15.86 -25.73 -23.34
CA VAL A 230 -15.05 -26.45 -24.34
C VAL A 230 -14.66 -25.54 -25.51
N GLU A 231 -15.50 -24.55 -25.83
CA GLU A 231 -15.26 -23.63 -26.94
C GLU A 231 -14.42 -22.41 -26.54
N ASN A 232 -14.15 -22.22 -25.24
CA ASN A 232 -13.39 -21.08 -24.75
C ASN A 232 -11.94 -21.10 -25.24
N ARG A 233 -11.59 -20.13 -26.09
CA ARG A 233 -10.23 -19.89 -26.56
C ARG A 233 -9.73 -18.58 -25.96
N PRO A 234 -8.97 -18.61 -24.86
CA PRO A 234 -8.49 -17.40 -24.23
C PRO A 234 -7.54 -16.63 -25.14
N GLU A 235 -7.48 -15.32 -24.94
CA GLU A 235 -6.54 -14.47 -25.65
C GLU A 235 -5.09 -14.88 -25.35
N ARG A 236 -4.19 -14.78 -26.33
CA ARG A 236 -2.76 -15.06 -26.16
C ARG A 236 -2.14 -14.24 -25.02
N ALA A 237 -2.54 -12.98 -24.86
CA ALA A 237 -2.08 -12.13 -23.78
C ALA A 237 -2.40 -12.71 -22.38
N ALA A 238 -3.57 -13.34 -22.21
CA ALA A 238 -3.94 -13.99 -20.95
C ALA A 238 -3.08 -15.24 -20.68
N ILE A 239 -2.78 -16.02 -21.73
CA ILE A 239 -1.87 -17.18 -21.64
C ILE A 239 -0.46 -16.72 -21.26
N ASP A 240 0.06 -15.67 -21.89
CA ASP A 240 1.39 -15.14 -21.60
C ASP A 240 1.50 -14.63 -20.15
N ARG A 241 0.46 -13.97 -19.62
CA ARG A 241 0.39 -13.56 -18.21
C ARG A 241 0.45 -14.78 -17.27
N LEU A 242 -0.28 -15.85 -17.58
CA LEU A 242 -0.25 -17.09 -16.79
C LEU A 242 1.15 -17.72 -16.80
N VAL A 243 1.75 -17.85 -17.98
CA VAL A 243 3.09 -18.43 -18.13
C VAL A 243 4.14 -17.59 -17.38
N ALA A 244 4.05 -16.26 -17.46
CA ALA A 244 4.94 -15.36 -16.73
C ALA A 244 4.80 -15.53 -15.20
N ASP A 245 3.59 -15.69 -14.67
CA ASP A 245 3.40 -15.92 -13.23
C ASP A 245 3.94 -17.29 -12.79
N MET A 246 3.77 -18.34 -13.62
CA MET A 246 4.35 -19.66 -13.37
C MET A 246 5.89 -19.59 -13.32
N GLN A 247 6.52 -18.96 -14.31
CA GLN A 247 7.98 -18.78 -14.36
C GLN A 247 8.49 -17.98 -13.16
N LYS A 248 7.81 -16.89 -12.80
CA LYS A 248 8.15 -16.08 -11.62
C LYS A 248 8.03 -16.86 -10.31
N ALA A 249 7.04 -17.73 -10.20
CA ALA A 249 6.87 -18.60 -9.04
C ALA A 249 8.02 -19.62 -8.93
N GLU A 250 8.42 -20.22 -10.05
CA GLU A 250 9.57 -21.14 -10.12
C GLU A 250 10.89 -20.43 -9.79
N GLU A 251 11.13 -19.26 -10.37
CA GLU A 251 12.32 -18.44 -10.10
C GLU A 251 12.42 -18.11 -8.61
N THR A 252 11.31 -17.66 -8.01
CA THR A 252 11.25 -17.36 -6.57
C THR A 252 11.57 -18.61 -5.73
N ARG A 253 11.08 -19.79 -6.13
CA ARG A 253 11.37 -21.06 -5.45
C ARG A 253 12.84 -21.44 -5.58
N LEU A 254 13.42 -21.32 -6.77
CA LEU A 254 14.82 -21.63 -7.05
C LEU A 254 15.76 -20.68 -6.33
N ARG A 255 15.45 -19.37 -6.32
CA ARG A 255 16.20 -18.35 -5.58
C ARG A 255 16.24 -18.67 -4.09
N LYS A 256 15.08 -18.91 -3.47
CA LYS A 256 15.01 -19.29 -2.04
C LYS A 256 15.69 -20.61 -1.72
N ARG A 257 15.82 -21.52 -2.69
CA ARG A 257 16.57 -22.78 -2.52
C ARG A 257 18.07 -22.52 -2.58
N ARG A 258 18.51 -21.62 -3.47
CA ARG A 258 19.90 -21.20 -3.62
C ARG A 258 20.39 -20.46 -2.37
N GLU A 259 19.63 -19.47 -1.91
CA GLU A 259 19.90 -18.71 -0.67
C GLU A 259 20.08 -19.65 0.55
N ARG A 260 19.29 -20.73 0.64
CA ARG A 260 19.43 -21.74 1.71
C ARG A 260 20.65 -22.65 1.57
N GLY A 261 21.22 -22.78 0.38
CA GLY A 261 22.38 -23.61 0.09
C GLY A 261 23.71 -22.86 0.12
N GLN A 262 23.66 -21.55 -0.11
CA GLN A 262 24.75 -20.60 0.04
C GLN A 262 24.85 -20.19 1.52
N GLY A 263 25.20 -21.17 2.36
CA GLY A 263 25.40 -20.94 3.79
C GLY A 263 26.68 -20.14 4.04
N ASP A 264 26.68 -19.38 5.14
CA ASP A 264 27.75 -18.47 5.57
C ASP A 264 29.15 -19.07 5.36
N ASP A 265 29.95 -18.41 4.53
CA ASP A 265 31.35 -18.77 4.25
C ASP A 265 32.28 -18.52 5.46
N GLU A 266 31.72 -18.00 6.55
CA GLU A 266 32.43 -17.65 7.80
C GLU A 266 32.53 -18.83 8.79
N ALA A 267 31.78 -19.91 8.57
CA ALA A 267 31.83 -21.09 9.43
C ALA A 267 32.98 -22.06 9.06
N ASP A 268 33.61 -22.66 10.06
CA ASP A 268 34.67 -23.65 9.87
C ASP A 268 34.26 -24.80 8.93
N VAL A 269 35.11 -25.06 7.95
CA VAL A 269 34.87 -26.06 6.91
C VAL A 269 35.09 -27.46 7.49
N THR A 270 34.00 -28.11 7.92
CA THR A 270 33.98 -29.48 8.46
C THR A 270 33.80 -30.57 7.40
N TYR A 271 33.90 -30.24 6.10
CA TYR A 271 33.57 -31.14 4.99
C TYR A 271 34.60 -31.08 3.85
N ILE A 272 34.82 -32.22 3.19
CA ILE A 272 35.74 -32.35 2.04
C ILE A 272 35.00 -32.24 0.71
N ASN A 273 33.74 -32.70 0.63
CA ASN A 273 32.92 -32.66 -0.58
C ASN A 273 31.48 -32.20 -0.30
N ASP A 274 30.73 -31.82 -1.34
CA ASP A 274 29.34 -31.33 -1.21
C ASP A 274 28.38 -32.37 -0.63
N LYS A 275 28.59 -33.66 -0.91
CA LYS A 275 27.75 -34.73 -0.36
C LYS A 275 27.97 -34.87 1.15
N ASN A 276 29.23 -34.75 1.59
CA ASN A 276 29.66 -34.74 2.98
C ASN A 276 29.14 -33.49 3.69
N LYS A 277 29.16 -32.31 3.05
CA LYS A 277 28.51 -31.09 3.56
C LYS A 277 27.04 -31.34 3.88
N ARG A 278 26.28 -31.91 2.94
CA ARG A 278 24.86 -32.21 3.13
C ARG A 278 24.62 -33.27 4.20
N PHE A 279 25.51 -34.26 4.29
CA PHE A 279 25.45 -35.29 5.32
C PHE A 279 25.73 -34.73 6.72
N ASN A 280 26.79 -33.93 6.88
CA ASN A 280 27.12 -33.24 8.13
C ASN A 280 26.02 -32.25 8.52
N GLN A 281 25.42 -31.52 7.57
CA GLN A 281 24.24 -30.69 7.82
C GLN A 281 23.02 -31.51 8.29
N LYS A 282 22.84 -32.72 7.75
CA LYS A 282 21.78 -33.63 8.23
C LYS A 282 22.08 -34.07 9.66
N LEU A 283 23.30 -34.52 9.96
CA LEU A 283 23.70 -34.90 11.32
C LEU A 283 23.54 -33.74 12.30
N ALA A 284 23.96 -32.54 11.90
CA ALA A 284 23.84 -31.34 12.70
C ALA A 284 22.39 -31.05 13.13
N ARG A 285 21.42 -31.25 12.22
CA ARG A 285 19.99 -31.04 12.54
C ARG A 285 19.45 -32.00 13.60
N PHE A 286 19.94 -33.25 13.64
CA PHE A 286 19.43 -34.28 14.54
C PHE A 286 20.23 -34.37 15.85
N TYR A 287 21.56 -34.27 15.77
CA TYR A 287 22.45 -34.61 16.87
C TYR A 287 23.03 -33.40 17.61
N ASN A 288 23.13 -32.21 17.00
CA ASN A 288 23.72 -31.05 17.69
C ASN A 288 23.00 -30.70 19.00
N LYS A 289 21.70 -30.98 19.10
CA LYS A 289 20.94 -30.78 20.35
C LYS A 289 21.49 -31.65 21.50
N TYR A 290 22.00 -32.84 21.19
CA TYR A 290 22.49 -33.81 22.17
C TYR A 290 24.02 -33.79 22.32
N THR A 291 24.74 -33.31 21.31
CA THR A 291 26.21 -33.27 21.31
C THR A 291 26.77 -31.87 21.56
N ALA A 292 25.94 -30.94 22.06
CA ALA A 292 26.34 -29.56 22.34
C ALA A 292 27.49 -29.52 23.34
N GLU A 293 27.37 -30.22 24.48
CA GLU A 293 28.42 -30.27 25.51
C GLU A 293 29.74 -30.84 24.98
N ILE A 294 29.66 -31.90 24.17
CA ILE A 294 30.84 -32.52 23.55
C ILE A 294 31.52 -31.53 22.61
N ARG A 295 30.75 -30.82 21.77
CA ARG A 295 31.26 -29.81 20.84
C ARG A 295 31.93 -28.66 21.60
N ASP A 296 31.25 -28.16 22.62
CA ASP A 296 31.73 -27.12 23.52
C ASP A 296 33.05 -27.51 24.21
N SER A 297 33.15 -28.75 24.70
CA SER A 297 34.40 -29.28 25.26
C SER A 297 35.52 -29.37 24.21
N PHE A 298 35.22 -29.74 22.96
CA PHE A 298 36.21 -29.69 21.88
C PHE A 298 36.68 -28.26 21.60
N GLU A 299 35.76 -27.29 21.55
CA GLU A 299 36.07 -25.88 21.35
C GLU A 299 36.85 -25.29 22.54
N ARG A 300 36.65 -25.82 23.76
CA ARG A 300 37.41 -25.47 24.98
C ARG A 300 38.71 -26.26 25.17
N GLY A 301 39.14 -27.07 24.20
CA GLY A 301 40.42 -27.79 24.27
C GLY A 301 40.38 -29.13 25.01
N THR A 302 39.25 -29.83 24.96
CA THR A 302 39.02 -31.18 25.51
C THR A 302 39.19 -31.32 27.03
N MET A 303 39.19 -30.21 27.76
CA MET A 303 39.01 -30.25 29.22
C MET A 303 37.58 -30.69 29.54
N ILE A 304 37.47 -31.79 30.29
CA ILE A 304 36.24 -32.27 30.93
C ILE A 304 35.91 -31.40 32.13
#